data_AF-A0AAX1XFX0-F1
#
_entry.id   AF-A0AAX1XFX0-F1
#
_cell.length_a   1.000
_cell.length_b   1.000
_cell.length_c   1.000
_cell.angle_alpha   90.00
_cell.angle_beta   90.00
_cell.angle_gamma   90.00
#
_symmetry.space_group_name_H-M   'P 1'
#
loop_
_entity.id
_entity.type
_entity.pdbx_description
1 polymer ?
#
loop_
_entity_poly.entity_id
_entity_poly.type
_entity_poly.pdbx_seq_one_letter_code
_entity_poly.pdbx_strand_id
1 'polypeptide(L)'
;MIRQVCYLSYFTEQSGFIFPYELPQHYYAPGLFLIEQEHSGEYAYSYSFDAMDNGKRVTLQLIRVDEGNPYSTLYVVRTMHYGSFWFNVEKINPRLRYIGQNPKLTNHSDLSLVKTTDSDKLERICKNYDFFFIGSMLRDDES
;
A
#
# COMPACT_ATOMS: atom_id res chain seq x y z
N MET A 1 -1.66 11.76 13.12
CA MET A 1 -1.77 10.33 12.76
C MET A 1 -0.82 10.09 11.59
N ILE A 2 0.10 9.13 11.67
CA ILE A 2 1.00 8.81 10.55
C ILE A 2 0.16 8.10 9.49
N ARG A 3 0.13 8.65 8.27
CA ARG A 3 -0.65 8.11 7.15
C ARG A 3 0.18 7.08 6.40
N GLN A 4 -0.45 5.96 6.09
CA GLN A 4 0.25 4.71 5.83
C GLN A 4 -0.29 3.99 4.60
N VAL A 5 0.59 3.29 3.88
CA VAL A 5 0.19 2.33 2.83
C VAL A 5 0.20 0.93 3.42
N CYS A 6 -0.95 0.26 3.40
CA CYS A 6 -1.12 -1.08 3.90
C CYS A 6 -0.93 -2.10 2.78
N TYR A 7 -0.25 -3.21 3.08
CA TYR A 7 -0.15 -4.37 2.19
C TYR A 7 -1.17 -5.42 2.63
N LEU A 8 -2.28 -5.53 1.90
CA LEU A 8 -3.44 -6.35 2.26
C LEU A 8 -3.84 -7.28 1.12
N SER A 9 -4.30 -8.47 1.42
CA SER A 9 -4.86 -9.40 0.44
C SER A 9 -6.39 -9.35 0.45
N TYR A 10 -7.01 -9.57 -0.70
CA TYR A 10 -8.47 -9.69 -0.80
C TYR A 10 -8.92 -11.09 -0.41
N PHE A 11 -9.82 -11.20 0.56
CA PHE A 11 -10.42 -12.46 0.99
C PHE A 11 -11.82 -12.60 0.39
N THR A 12 -11.90 -13.31 -0.73
CA THR A 12 -13.12 -13.47 -1.53
C THR A 12 -14.30 -14.05 -0.75
N GLU A 13 -14.06 -15.02 0.14
CA GLU A 13 -15.14 -15.70 0.89
C GLU A 13 -15.91 -14.76 1.82
N GLN A 14 -15.21 -13.77 2.40
CA GLN A 14 -15.79 -12.81 3.33
C GLN A 14 -15.97 -11.42 2.72
N SER A 15 -15.59 -11.25 1.44
CA SER A 15 -15.71 -9.98 0.70
C SER A 15 -15.07 -8.79 1.44
N GLY A 16 -13.77 -8.91 1.75
CA GLY A 16 -13.03 -7.86 2.45
C GLY A 16 -11.52 -7.99 2.29
N PHE A 17 -10.78 -7.08 2.91
CA PHE A 17 -9.32 -7.07 2.92
C PHE A 17 -8.78 -7.52 4.27
N ILE A 18 -7.65 -8.22 4.24
CA ILE A 18 -7.01 -8.75 5.44
C ILE A 18 -5.50 -8.79 5.23
N PHE A 19 -4.69 -8.79 6.30
CA PHE A 19 -3.26 -8.98 6.10
C PHE A 19 -2.94 -10.38 5.60
N PRO A 20 -1.90 -10.55 4.75
CA PRO A 20 -1.51 -11.86 4.25
C PRO A 20 -1.25 -12.91 5.35
N TYR A 21 -0.72 -12.51 6.50
CA TYR A 21 -0.44 -13.42 7.62
C TYR A 21 -1.71 -13.92 8.34
N GLU A 22 -2.85 -13.25 8.15
CA GLU A 22 -4.14 -13.64 8.74
C GLU A 22 -4.95 -14.54 7.80
N LEU A 23 -4.50 -14.70 6.55
CA LEU A 23 -5.14 -15.61 5.61
C LEU A 23 -4.88 -17.07 5.99
N PRO A 24 -5.79 -17.99 5.63
CA PRO A 24 -5.51 -19.42 5.74
C PRO A 24 -4.21 -19.80 5.02
N GLN A 25 -3.46 -20.75 5.58
CA GLN A 25 -2.11 -21.13 5.10
C GLN A 25 -2.04 -21.52 3.60
N HIS A 26 -3.16 -21.94 3.02
CA HIS A 26 -3.27 -22.35 1.61
C HIS A 26 -4.08 -21.38 0.75
N TYR A 27 -4.38 -20.19 1.28
CA TYR A 27 -5.12 -19.18 0.55
C TYR A 27 -4.20 -18.41 -0.39
N TYR A 28 -4.42 -18.53 -1.69
CA TYR A 28 -3.70 -17.74 -2.68
C TYR A 28 -4.44 -16.42 -2.92
N ALA A 29 -3.87 -15.32 -2.44
CA ALA A 29 -4.26 -13.97 -2.86
C ALA A 29 -3.05 -13.05 -2.94
N PRO A 30 -2.81 -12.40 -4.09
CA PRO A 30 -1.74 -11.41 -4.22
C PRO A 30 -2.04 -10.24 -3.28
N GLY A 31 -1.00 -9.75 -2.60
CA GLY A 31 -1.13 -8.58 -1.78
C GLY A 31 -1.29 -7.31 -2.62
N LEU A 32 -2.07 -6.39 -2.09
CA LEU A 32 -2.48 -5.13 -2.69
C LEU A 32 -1.99 -3.99 -1.81
N PHE A 33 -1.52 -2.92 -2.42
CA PHE A 33 -1.21 -1.68 -1.72
C PHE A 33 -2.46 -0.84 -1.60
N LEU A 34 -2.95 -0.68 -0.37
CA LEU A 34 -4.14 0.09 -0.06
C LEU A 34 -3.79 1.32 0.77
N ILE A 35 -4.41 2.45 0.45
CA ILE A 35 -4.35 3.69 1.22
C ILE A 35 -5.73 4.09 1.70
N GLU A 36 -5.79 4.77 2.83
CA GLU A 36 -7.03 5.38 3.34
C GLU A 36 -7.27 6.75 2.72
N GLN A 37 -8.53 7.00 2.37
CA GLN A 37 -9.05 8.35 2.09
C GLN A 37 -9.26 9.11 3.40
N GLU A 38 -9.16 10.43 3.32
CA GLU A 38 -9.62 11.31 4.39
C GLU A 38 -11.15 11.28 4.51
N HIS A 39 -11.68 11.67 5.67
CA HIS A 39 -13.13 11.81 5.86
C HIS A 39 -13.79 12.80 4.89
N SER A 40 -13.02 13.74 4.32
CA SER A 40 -13.46 14.65 3.26
C SER A 40 -13.56 14.00 1.87
N GLY A 41 -13.11 12.74 1.72
CA GLY A 41 -12.98 12.04 0.44
C GLY A 41 -11.72 12.41 -0.35
N GLU A 42 -10.85 13.24 0.22
CA GLU A 42 -9.56 13.62 -0.36
C GLU A 42 -8.47 12.60 -0.03
N TYR A 43 -7.38 12.62 -0.79
CA TYR A 43 -6.20 11.83 -0.49
C TYR A 43 -5.13 12.68 0.19
N ALA A 44 -4.29 12.04 1.02
CA ALA A 44 -3.16 12.70 1.64
C ALA A 44 -2.17 13.20 0.59
N TYR A 45 -1.43 14.27 0.91
CA TYR A 45 -0.28 14.65 0.11
C TYR A 45 0.79 13.54 0.07
N SER A 46 1.04 12.87 1.20
CA SER A 46 2.04 11.79 1.27
C SER A 46 1.59 10.65 2.18
N TYR A 47 1.97 9.42 1.81
CA TYR A 47 1.83 8.23 2.65
C TYR A 47 3.21 7.58 2.86
N SER A 48 3.51 7.21 4.11
CA SER A 48 4.74 6.49 4.44
C SER A 48 4.51 4.99 4.41
N PHE A 49 5.48 4.25 3.88
CA PHE A 49 5.40 2.79 3.83
C PHE A 49 6.80 2.17 3.74
N ASP A 50 6.92 0.90 4.06
CA ASP A 50 8.20 0.23 4.00
C ASP A 50 8.39 -0.57 2.71
N ALA A 51 9.64 -0.68 2.32
CA ALA A 51 10.13 -1.52 1.25
C ALA A 51 11.31 -2.34 1.76
N MET A 52 11.52 -3.51 1.17
CA MET A 52 12.80 -4.18 1.22
C MET A 52 13.68 -3.58 0.13
N ASP A 53 14.93 -3.26 0.46
CA ASP A 53 15.96 -2.80 -0.45
C ASP A 53 17.23 -3.62 -0.17
N ASN A 54 17.48 -4.62 -1.02
CA ASN A 54 18.64 -5.51 -0.91
C ASN A 54 18.80 -6.12 0.50
N GLY A 55 17.74 -6.76 1.01
CA GLY A 55 17.69 -7.35 2.34
C GLY A 55 17.58 -6.36 3.52
N LYS A 56 17.56 -5.04 3.27
CA LYS A 56 17.35 -4.03 4.31
C LYS A 56 15.97 -3.38 4.19
N ARG A 57 15.25 -3.32 5.31
CA ARG A 57 14.00 -2.55 5.39
C ARG A 57 14.30 -1.05 5.35
N VAL A 58 13.64 -0.33 4.45
CA VAL A 58 13.70 1.13 4.31
C VAL A 58 12.30 1.71 4.26
N THR A 59 12.12 2.92 4.81
CA THR A 59 10.86 3.65 4.72
C THR A 59 10.90 4.60 3.52
N LEU A 60 9.89 4.51 2.68
CA LEU A 60 9.69 5.36 1.50
C LEU A 60 8.41 6.18 1.65
N GLN A 61 8.24 7.14 0.74
CA GLN A 61 7.05 7.98 0.67
C GLN A 61 6.40 7.87 -0.70
N LEU A 62 5.09 7.68 -0.69
CA LEU A 62 4.20 7.81 -1.85
C LEU A 62 3.68 9.24 -1.83
N ILE A 63 4.18 10.10 -2.73
CA ILE A 63 3.94 11.55 -2.72
C ILE A 63 3.03 11.94 -3.89
N ARG A 64 1.99 12.73 -3.63
CA ARG A 64 1.09 13.25 -4.66
C ARG A 64 1.84 14.20 -5.57
N VAL A 65 1.70 14.03 -6.87
CA VAL A 65 2.47 14.79 -7.86
C VAL A 65 2.00 16.23 -7.98
N ASP A 66 0.68 16.43 -7.93
CA ASP A 66 0.06 17.77 -7.97
C ASP A 66 -0.27 18.22 -6.53
N GLU A 67 0.56 19.12 -6.00
CA GLU A 67 0.40 19.69 -4.67
C GLU A 67 -0.87 20.53 -4.54
N GLY A 68 -1.24 21.25 -5.61
CA GLY A 68 -2.36 22.18 -5.63
C GLY A 68 -3.72 21.51 -5.81
N ASN A 69 -3.74 20.25 -6.26
CA ASN A 69 -4.97 19.51 -6.52
C ASN A 69 -5.17 18.35 -5.52
N PRO A 70 -6.01 18.52 -4.47
CA PRO A 70 -6.27 17.48 -3.48
C PRO A 70 -6.96 16.23 -4.05
N TYR A 71 -7.55 16.34 -5.25
CA TYR A 71 -8.22 15.23 -5.94
C TYR A 71 -7.32 14.49 -6.92
N SER A 72 -6.05 14.90 -7.07
CA SER A 72 -5.12 14.17 -7.94
C SER A 72 -4.88 12.76 -7.40
N THR A 73 -5.04 11.78 -8.29
CA THR A 73 -4.81 10.36 -8.01
C THR A 73 -3.42 9.90 -8.42
N LEU A 74 -2.58 10.81 -8.94
CA LEU A 74 -1.24 10.49 -9.42
C LEU A 74 -0.21 10.71 -8.31
N TYR A 75 0.53 9.65 -8.00
CA TYR A 75 1.55 9.62 -6.97
C TYR A 75 2.88 9.14 -7.52
N VAL A 76 3.95 9.49 -6.83
CA VAL A 76 5.31 9.09 -7.14
C VAL A 76 6.05 8.63 -5.89
N VAL A 77 6.80 7.55 -6.03
CA VAL A 77 7.81 7.11 -5.06
C VAL A 77 9.17 7.40 -5.66
N ARG A 78 9.99 8.19 -4.96
CA ARG A 78 11.36 8.49 -5.38
C ARG A 78 12.33 7.66 -4.55
N THR A 79 13.20 6.93 -5.23
CA THR A 79 14.26 6.13 -4.59
C THR A 79 15.63 6.73 -4.92
N MET A 80 16.62 6.51 -4.06
CA MET A 80 17.98 7.01 -4.31
C MET A 80 18.67 6.31 -5.48
N HIS A 81 18.42 5.00 -5.66
CA HIS A 81 19.19 4.16 -6.58
C HIS A 81 18.42 3.71 -7.82
N TYR A 82 17.08 3.72 -7.79
CA TYR A 82 16.26 3.11 -8.84
C TYR A 82 15.39 4.14 -9.59
N GLY A 83 15.59 5.42 -9.30
CA GLY A 83 14.80 6.53 -9.84
C GLY A 83 13.40 6.57 -9.24
N SER A 84 12.43 7.04 -10.04
CA SER A 84 11.04 7.20 -9.61
C SER A 84 10.14 6.06 -10.10
N PHE A 85 9.14 5.72 -9.29
CA PHE A 85 8.03 4.85 -9.66
C PHE A 85 6.72 5.62 -9.55
N TRP A 86 5.91 5.57 -10.60
CA TRP A 86 4.64 6.28 -10.67
C TRP A 86 3.48 5.36 -10.35
N PHE A 87 2.47 5.91 -9.69
CA PHE A 87 1.30 5.18 -9.23
C PHE A 87 0.03 5.97 -9.47
N ASN A 88 -1.03 5.26 -9.85
CA ASN A 88 -2.39 5.77 -9.84
C ASN A 88 -3.15 5.18 -8.65
N VAL A 89 -3.97 6.03 -8.04
CA VAL A 89 -4.92 5.64 -7.01
C VAL A 89 -6.28 5.39 -7.65
N GLU A 90 -6.83 4.20 -7.41
CA GLU A 90 -8.15 3.80 -7.89
C GLU A 90 -9.11 3.57 -6.74
N LYS A 91 -10.34 4.07 -6.88
CA LYS A 91 -11.42 3.76 -5.95
C LYS A 91 -11.80 2.28 -6.09
N ILE A 92 -11.98 1.63 -4.95
CA ILE A 92 -12.54 0.28 -4.88
C ILE A 92 -13.97 0.34 -4.35
N ASN A 93 -14.68 -0.78 -4.36
CA ASN A 93 -16.04 -0.84 -3.81
C ASN A 93 -16.02 -0.44 -2.33
N PRO A 94 -16.73 0.63 -1.92
CA PRO A 94 -16.69 1.16 -0.55
C PRO A 94 -17.32 0.23 0.49
N ARG A 95 -17.97 -0.86 0.05
CA ARG A 95 -18.44 -1.94 0.93
C ARG A 95 -17.31 -2.87 1.36
N LEU A 96 -16.19 -2.90 0.63
CA LEU A 96 -15.03 -3.70 1.00
C LEU A 96 -14.28 -3.00 2.14
N ARG A 97 -14.20 -3.67 3.28
CA ARG A 97 -13.55 -3.18 4.49
C ARG A 97 -12.40 -4.10 4.86
N TYR A 98 -11.53 -3.62 5.74
CA TYR A 98 -10.64 -4.49 6.49
C TYR A 98 -11.50 -5.37 7.42
N ILE A 99 -11.32 -6.68 7.31
CA ILE A 99 -12.07 -7.70 8.06
C ILE A 99 -11.18 -8.56 8.95
N GLY A 100 -9.91 -8.19 9.06
CA GLY A 100 -8.97 -8.85 9.96
C GLY A 100 -9.13 -8.43 11.41
N GLN A 101 -8.17 -8.88 12.21
CA GLN A 101 -8.16 -8.74 13.66
C GLN A 101 -7.21 -7.63 14.14
N ASN A 102 -6.48 -6.96 13.24
CA ASN A 102 -5.58 -5.88 13.63
C ASN A 102 -6.37 -4.66 14.16
N PRO A 103 -6.23 -4.33 15.47
CA PRO A 103 -7.02 -3.28 16.09
C PRO A 103 -6.75 -1.88 15.50
N LYS A 104 -5.60 -1.69 14.84
CA LYS A 104 -5.24 -0.40 14.22
C LYS A 104 -6.08 -0.09 12.98
N LEU A 105 -6.70 -1.10 12.36
CA LEU A 105 -7.49 -0.97 11.13
C LEU A 105 -8.98 -1.25 11.33
N THR A 106 -9.45 -1.55 12.54
CA THR A 106 -10.87 -1.88 12.78
C THR A 106 -11.82 -0.71 12.47
N ASN A 107 -11.33 0.53 12.55
CA ASN A 107 -12.10 1.75 12.27
C ASN A 107 -11.51 2.57 11.12
N HIS A 108 -11.02 1.89 10.08
CA HIS A 108 -10.40 2.53 8.93
C HIS A 108 -11.42 3.32 8.07
N SER A 109 -10.94 4.39 7.42
CA SER A 109 -11.72 5.11 6.40
C SER A 109 -11.76 4.33 5.08
N ASP A 110 -12.53 4.79 4.09
CA ASP A 110 -12.61 4.13 2.79
C ASP A 110 -11.22 3.90 2.18
N LEU A 111 -10.98 2.67 1.74
CA LEU A 111 -9.70 2.26 1.16
C LEU A 111 -9.68 2.57 -0.34
N SER A 112 -8.49 2.76 -0.90
CA SER A 112 -8.26 2.89 -2.32
C SER A 112 -7.01 2.12 -2.71
N LEU A 113 -7.01 1.60 -3.93
CA LEU A 113 -5.94 0.76 -4.46
C LEU A 113 -4.87 1.63 -5.11
N VAL A 114 -3.61 1.37 -4.75
CA VAL A 114 -2.44 2.01 -5.36
C VAL A 114 -1.87 1.06 -6.40
N LYS A 115 -1.97 1.43 -7.68
CA LYS A 115 -1.42 0.65 -8.81
C LYS A 115 -0.23 1.35 -9.41
N THR A 116 0.88 0.63 -9.54
CA THR A 116 2.05 1.12 -10.30
C THR A 116 1.70 1.25 -11.78
N THR A 117 2.12 2.34 -12.40
CA THR A 117 2.11 2.48 -13.87
C THR A 117 3.42 1.98 -14.50
N ASP A 118 4.40 1.65 -13.66
CA ASP A 118 5.75 1.22 -14.04
C ASP A 118 5.98 -0.26 -13.68
N SER A 119 5.01 -1.14 -13.95
CA SER A 119 5.05 -2.57 -13.56
C SER A 119 6.33 -3.26 -14.02
N ASP A 120 6.72 -3.08 -15.28
CA ASP A 120 7.87 -3.77 -15.88
C ASP A 120 9.19 -3.30 -15.27
N LYS A 121 9.27 -2.01 -14.94
CA LYS A 121 10.41 -1.43 -14.26
C LYS A 121 10.51 -1.98 -12.83
N LEU A 122 9.40 -2.02 -12.10
CA LEU A 122 9.36 -2.54 -10.74
C LEU A 122 9.73 -4.03 -10.72
N GLU A 123 9.21 -4.83 -11.65
CA GLU A 123 9.54 -6.25 -11.78
C GLU A 123 11.03 -6.46 -12.07
N ARG A 124 11.60 -5.69 -13.00
CA ARG A 124 13.05 -5.75 -13.31
C ARG A 124 13.90 -5.42 -12.08
N ILE A 125 13.51 -4.39 -11.32
CA ILE A 125 14.26 -3.97 -10.13
C ILE A 125 14.13 -4.99 -9.01
N CYS A 126 12.94 -5.55 -8.79
CA CYS A 126 12.71 -6.64 -7.84
C CYS A 126 13.60 -7.85 -8.16
N LYS A 127 13.68 -8.27 -9.42
CA LYS A 127 14.50 -9.42 -9.83
C LYS A 127 16.01 -9.18 -9.69
N ASN A 128 16.47 -7.96 -9.91
CA ASN A 128 17.90 -7.65 -9.99
C ASN A 128 18.50 -7.16 -8.67
N TYR A 129 17.70 -6.53 -7.81
CA TYR A 129 18.18 -5.80 -6.62
C TYR A 129 17.44 -6.18 -5.34
N ASP A 130 16.55 -7.18 -5.37
CA ASP A 130 15.73 -7.58 -4.22
C ASP A 130 14.99 -6.38 -3.60
N PHE A 131 14.51 -5.49 -4.46
CA PHE A 131 13.76 -4.31 -4.06
C PHE A 131 12.28 -4.52 -4.31
N PHE A 132 11.49 -4.55 -3.24
CA PHE A 132 10.04 -4.72 -3.30
C PHE A 132 9.36 -4.02 -2.14
N PHE A 133 8.14 -3.53 -2.40
CA PHE A 133 7.35 -2.85 -1.38
C PHE A 133 6.73 -3.88 -0.43
N ILE A 134 6.63 -3.54 0.86
CA ILE A 134 6.06 -4.42 1.90
C ILE A 134 4.98 -3.73 2.76
N GLY A 135 4.78 -2.42 2.61
CA GLY A 135 3.76 -1.68 3.37
C GLY A 135 4.23 -1.33 4.78
N SER A 136 3.43 -0.59 5.54
CA SER A 136 3.84 -0.03 6.86
C SER A 136 3.43 -0.88 8.08
N MET A 137 2.57 -1.88 7.89
CA MET A 137 1.91 -2.61 8.99
C MET A 137 2.36 -4.07 9.16
N LEU A 138 3.29 -4.57 8.34
CA LEU A 138 4.06 -5.79 8.64
C LEU A 138 5.15 -5.50 9.68
N ARG A 139 4.83 -4.76 10.75
CA ARG A 139 5.69 -4.77 11.92
C ARG A 139 5.40 -6.09 12.60
N ASP A 140 6.39 -6.99 12.61
CA ASP A 140 6.53 -7.87 13.75
C ASP A 140 6.45 -6.95 14.97
N ASP A 141 5.40 -7.10 15.77
CA ASP A 141 5.51 -6.67 17.14
C ASP A 141 6.69 -7.49 17.68
N GLU A 142 7.87 -6.86 17.78
CA GLU A 142 8.92 -7.35 18.63
C GLU A 142 8.28 -7.47 20.03
N SER A 143 7.96 -8.70 20.39
CA SER A 143 7.64 -9.16 21.74
C SER A 143 8.48 -10.39 22.01
#